data_AF-A0A7W5YBS6-F1
#
_entry.id   AF-A0A7W5YBS6-F1
#
_cell.length_a   1.000
_cell.length_b   1.000
_cell.length_c   1.000
_cell.angle_alpha   90.00
_cell.angle_beta   90.00
_cell.angle_gamma   90.00
#
_symmetry.space_group_name_H-M   'P 1'
#
loop_
_entity.id
_entity.type
_entity.pdbx_description
1 polymer ?
#
loop_
_entity_poly.entity_id
_entity_poly.type
_entity_poly.pdbx_seq_one_letter_code
_entity_poly.pdbx_strand_id
1 'polypeptide(L)'
;MAKRRLPAPEHADTLSLKALRSLVTGLLERAEQAEARLEKLEAENAGLWLENSQLKVENQQLRDEIARLKNLPPRPPFRPSGMDKATDIKSGDKQAAKKKPRGPKLDVKRVSWEEFLRASVPVGSRFKGYKSCFVRELMLSAELVHYRREC
;
A
#
# COMPACT_ATOMS: atom_id res chain seq x y z
N MET A 1 27.91 27.77 -32.77
CA MET A 1 29.14 26.97 -32.97
C MET A 1 28.86 25.90 -34.01
N ALA A 2 29.50 25.96 -35.18
CA ALA A 2 29.29 25.00 -36.26
C ALA A 2 29.62 23.59 -35.75
N LYS A 3 28.64 22.66 -35.83
CA LYS A 3 28.84 21.26 -35.46
C LYS A 3 29.84 20.66 -36.46
N ARG A 4 31.15 20.65 -36.11
CA ARG A 4 32.13 19.86 -36.85
C ARG A 4 31.65 18.42 -36.80
N ARG A 5 31.25 17.89 -37.96
CA ARG A 5 30.88 16.48 -38.08
C ARG A 5 32.17 15.69 -37.90
N LEU A 6 32.28 14.99 -36.78
CA LEU A 6 33.35 14.02 -36.58
C LEU A 6 33.19 12.90 -37.62
N PRO A 7 34.30 12.29 -38.08
CA PRO A 7 34.22 11.07 -38.88
C PRO A 7 33.39 10.00 -38.15
N ALA A 8 32.76 9.09 -38.90
CA ALA A 8 32.04 7.99 -38.28
C ALA A 8 33.04 7.02 -37.61
N PRO A 9 32.84 6.62 -36.34
CA PRO A 9 33.73 5.69 -35.65
C PRO A 9 33.65 4.27 -36.23
N GLU A 10 32.57 3.93 -36.93
CA GLU A 10 32.30 2.59 -37.49
C GLU A 10 33.29 2.14 -38.57
N HIS A 11 34.09 3.06 -39.12
CA HIS A 11 35.11 2.77 -40.14
C HIS A 11 36.51 3.24 -39.71
N ALA A 12 36.79 3.31 -38.41
CA ALA A 12 38.04 3.82 -37.85
C ALA A 12 39.29 3.17 -38.49
N ASP A 13 39.23 1.89 -38.82
CA ASP A 13 40.34 1.12 -39.40
C ASP A 13 40.75 1.60 -40.80
N THR A 14 39.86 2.30 -41.50
CA THR A 14 40.09 2.84 -42.86
C THR A 14 40.42 4.33 -42.86
N LEU A 15 40.35 4.99 -41.70
CA LEU A 15 40.59 6.43 -41.60
C LEU A 15 42.08 6.75 -41.68
N SER A 16 42.42 7.86 -42.34
CA SER A 16 43.79 8.37 -42.30
C SER A 16 44.18 8.76 -40.87
N LEU A 17 45.48 8.71 -40.53
CA LEU A 17 46.02 9.13 -39.24
C LEU A 17 45.55 10.54 -38.81
N LYS A 18 45.41 11.47 -39.76
CA LYS A 18 44.91 12.83 -39.51
C LYS A 18 43.42 12.82 -39.13
N ALA A 19 42.62 12.00 -39.81
CA ALA A 19 41.20 11.84 -39.51
C ALA A 19 40.98 11.17 -38.15
N LEU A 20 41.75 10.12 -37.83
CA LEU A 20 41.73 9.47 -36.51
C LEU A 20 42.08 10.45 -35.38
N ARG A 21 43.15 11.24 -35.53
CA ARG A 21 43.51 12.27 -34.54
C ARG A 21 42.38 13.26 -34.31
N SER A 22 41.74 13.75 -35.39
CA SER A 22 40.61 14.68 -35.28
C SER A 22 39.36 14.06 -34.65
N LEU A 23 39.14 12.75 -34.87
CA LEU A 23 38.04 12.00 -34.28
C LEU A 23 38.26 11.84 -32.77
N VAL A 24 39.46 11.41 -32.36
CA VAL A 24 39.81 11.21 -30.95
C VAL A 24 39.73 12.53 -30.18
N THR A 25 40.30 13.63 -30.69
CA THR A 25 40.22 14.93 -30.01
C THR A 25 38.77 15.41 -29.88
N GLY A 26 37.96 15.22 -30.93
CA GLY A 26 36.55 15.61 -30.89
C GLY A 26 35.67 14.72 -29.99
N LEU A 27 36.01 13.43 -29.84
CA LEU A 27 35.36 12.55 -28.89
C LEU A 27 35.74 12.89 -27.44
N LEU A 28 37.00 13.24 -27.20
CA LEU A 28 37.48 13.69 -25.88
C LEU A 28 36.79 14.98 -25.45
N GLU A 29 36.70 15.99 -26.35
CA GLU A 29 35.94 17.21 -26.10
C GLU A 29 34.45 16.93 -25.79
N ARG A 30 33.84 15.95 -26.47
CA ARG A 30 32.45 15.55 -26.20
C ARG A 30 32.30 14.81 -24.88
N ALA A 31 33.30 14.02 -24.47
CA ALA A 31 33.31 13.33 -23.20
C ALA A 31 33.42 14.32 -22.03
N GLU A 32 34.36 15.27 -22.10
CA GLU A 32 34.49 16.35 -21.11
C GLU A 32 33.21 17.19 -21.01
N GLN A 33 32.59 17.52 -22.14
CA GLN A 33 31.28 18.20 -22.16
C GLN A 33 30.15 17.36 -21.55
N ALA A 34 30.21 16.02 -21.68
CA ALA A 34 29.23 15.13 -21.09
C ALA A 34 29.42 15.04 -19.57
N GLU A 35 30.65 14.92 -19.09
CA GLU A 35 31.00 14.92 -17.67
C GLU A 35 30.56 16.22 -17.00
N ALA A 36 30.88 17.38 -17.58
CA ALA A 36 30.43 18.67 -17.05
C ALA A 36 28.89 18.81 -17.00
N ARG A 37 28.17 18.18 -17.96
CA ARG A 37 26.70 18.13 -17.93
C ARG A 37 26.18 17.20 -16.84
N LEU A 38 26.84 16.07 -16.62
CA LEU A 38 26.48 15.13 -15.54
C LEU A 38 26.68 15.79 -14.18
N GLU A 39 27.83 16.41 -13.92
CA GLU A 39 28.08 17.15 -12.67
C GLU A 39 27.01 18.23 -12.42
N LYS A 40 26.65 18.99 -13.47
CA LYS A 40 25.58 19.99 -13.38
C LYS A 40 24.23 19.35 -13.02
N LEU A 41 23.85 18.26 -13.69
CA LEU A 41 22.59 17.55 -13.40
C LEU A 41 22.59 16.93 -12.00
N GLU A 42 23.71 16.41 -11.53
CA GLU A 42 23.85 15.88 -10.17
C GLU A 42 23.69 16.98 -9.12
N ALA A 43 24.30 18.15 -9.34
CA ALA A 43 24.12 19.31 -8.47
C ALA A 43 22.66 19.81 -8.46
N GLU A 44 22.02 19.91 -9.62
CA GLU A 44 20.60 20.26 -9.74
C GLU A 44 19.71 19.25 -9.00
N ASN A 45 19.95 17.94 -9.20
CA ASN A 45 19.22 16.88 -8.51
C ASN A 45 19.41 16.96 -6.99
N ALA A 46 20.64 17.18 -6.50
CA ALA A 46 20.90 17.33 -5.07
C ALA A 46 20.12 18.51 -4.47
N GLY A 47 20.06 19.65 -5.19
CA GLY A 47 19.24 20.79 -4.81
C GLY A 47 17.75 20.47 -4.75
N LEU A 48 17.23 19.82 -5.79
CA LEU A 48 15.82 19.38 -5.84
C LEU A 48 15.46 18.40 -4.74
N TRP A 49 16.35 17.47 -4.37
CA TRP A 49 16.13 16.54 -3.27
C TRP A 49 16.01 17.28 -1.93
N LEU A 50 16.86 18.27 -1.70
CA LEU A 50 16.85 19.07 -0.47
C LEU A 50 15.57 19.92 -0.38
N GLU A 51 15.20 20.60 -1.46
CA GLU A 51 13.95 21.37 -1.54
C GLU A 51 12.71 20.47 -1.37
N ASN A 52 12.68 19.32 -2.04
CA ASN A 52 11.57 18.38 -1.92
C ASN A 52 11.42 17.84 -0.48
N SER A 53 12.54 17.60 0.20
CA SER A 53 12.54 17.20 1.61
C SER A 53 11.97 18.31 2.51
N GLN A 54 12.38 19.56 2.29
CA GLN A 54 11.87 20.71 3.04
C GLN A 54 10.37 20.90 2.82
N LEU A 55 9.92 20.93 1.56
CA LEU A 55 8.51 21.06 1.20
C LEU A 55 7.66 19.93 1.78
N LYS A 56 8.17 18.69 1.82
CA LYS A 56 7.46 17.57 2.45
C LYS A 56 7.24 17.79 3.95
N VAL A 57 8.23 18.33 4.65
CA VAL A 57 8.13 18.64 6.08
C VAL A 57 7.12 19.78 6.30
N GLU A 58 7.21 20.86 5.54
CA GLU A 58 6.28 22.00 5.64
C GLU A 58 4.84 21.58 5.31
N ASN A 59 4.65 20.82 4.23
CA ASN A 59 3.32 20.32 3.87
C ASN A 59 2.74 19.44 4.97
N GLN A 60 3.59 18.64 5.63
CA GLN A 60 3.17 17.82 6.76
C GLN A 60 2.73 18.67 7.95
N GLN A 61 3.51 19.71 8.31
CA GLN A 61 3.14 20.63 9.39
C GLN A 61 1.81 21.34 9.10
N LEU A 62 1.61 21.81 7.86
CA LEU A 62 0.35 22.46 7.46
C LEU A 62 -0.83 21.48 7.51
N ARG A 63 -0.65 20.22 7.12
CA ARG A 63 -1.69 19.19 7.23
C ARG A 63 -2.08 18.92 8.68
N ASP A 64 -1.10 18.85 9.57
CA ASP A 64 -1.33 18.63 11.00
C ASP A 64 -2.03 19.83 11.63
N GLU A 65 -1.67 21.05 11.22
CA GLU A 65 -2.34 22.28 11.64
C GLU A 65 -3.80 22.36 11.13
N ILE A 66 -4.06 21.98 9.88
CA ILE A 66 -5.41 21.87 9.35
C ILE A 66 -6.23 20.84 10.13
N ALA A 67 -5.65 19.69 10.48
CA ALA A 67 -6.34 18.66 11.26
C ALA A 67 -6.72 19.17 12.65
N ARG A 68 -5.81 19.89 13.31
CA ARG A 68 -6.05 20.57 14.59
C ARG A 68 -7.21 21.56 14.49
N LEU A 69 -7.19 22.46 13.49
CA LEU A 69 -8.23 23.47 13.29
C LEU A 69 -9.60 22.86 12.96
N LYS A 70 -9.61 21.72 12.26
CA LYS A 70 -10.83 21.01 11.89
C LYS A 70 -11.34 20.04 12.97
N ASN A 71 -10.70 19.99 14.14
CA ASN A 71 -11.00 19.02 15.21
C ASN A 71 -10.98 17.56 14.71
N LEU A 72 -10.13 17.26 13.73
CA LEU A 72 -9.93 15.91 13.24
C LEU A 72 -9.00 15.15 14.19
N PRO A 73 -9.11 13.82 14.30
CA PRO A 73 -8.18 13.03 15.09
C PRO A 73 -6.74 13.28 14.60
N PRO A 74 -5.77 13.43 15.52
CA PRO A 74 -4.39 13.71 15.16
C PRO A 74 -3.82 12.56 14.33
N ARG A 75 -2.82 12.88 13.50
CA ARG A 75 -2.12 11.86 12.71
C ARG A 75 -1.60 10.77 13.65
N PRO A 76 -1.92 9.48 13.40
CA PRO A 76 -1.40 8.40 14.22
C PRO A 76 0.12 8.33 14.10
N PRO A 77 0.85 8.05 15.18
CA PRO A 77 2.30 7.95 15.15
C PRO A 77 2.70 6.79 14.22
N PHE A 78 3.32 7.13 13.09
CA PHE A 78 3.90 6.14 12.21
C PHE A 78 5.15 5.58 12.87
N ARG A 79 5.05 4.36 13.40
CA ARG A 79 6.22 3.60 13.79
C ARG A 79 6.84 2.98 12.54
N PRO A 80 8.18 2.83 12.47
CA PRO A 80 8.79 2.04 11.42
C PRO A 80 8.15 0.65 11.38
N SER A 81 7.90 0.14 10.17
CA SER A 81 7.32 -1.19 9.99
C SER A 81 8.15 -2.20 10.75
N GLY A 82 7.54 -3.00 11.64
CA GLY A 82 8.24 -4.03 12.42
C GLY A 82 8.83 -5.18 11.60
N MET A 83 8.99 -5.03 10.29
CA MET A 83 9.64 -5.99 9.40
C MET A 83 11.09 -6.23 9.78
N ASP A 84 11.78 -5.23 10.36
CA ASP A 84 13.16 -5.40 10.88
C ASP A 84 13.24 -6.40 12.04
N LYS A 85 12.13 -6.68 12.73
CA LYS A 85 12.07 -7.69 13.79
C LYS A 85 11.92 -9.12 13.24
N ALA A 86 11.55 -9.27 11.97
CA ALA A 86 11.43 -10.57 11.32
C ALA A 86 12.78 -11.09 10.78
N THR A 87 13.77 -10.20 10.62
CA THR A 87 15.15 -10.54 10.26
C THR A 87 16.02 -10.95 11.44
N ASP A 88 15.60 -10.67 12.68
CA ASP A 88 16.26 -11.12 13.90
C ASP A 88 15.68 -12.48 14.33
N ILE A 89 16.29 -13.58 13.88
CA ILE A 89 15.88 -14.94 14.23
C ILE A 89 16.20 -15.17 15.72
N LYS A 90 15.27 -14.76 16.59
CA LYS A 90 15.24 -15.24 17.98
C LYS A 90 14.31 -16.45 18.04
N SER A 91 14.92 -17.62 18.16
CA SER A 91 14.31 -18.88 18.56
C SER A 91 13.64 -18.69 19.93
N GLY A 92 12.35 -18.35 19.90
CA GLY A 92 11.56 -18.13 21.09
C GLY A 92 10.11 -18.39 20.76
N ASP A 93 9.74 -19.66 20.89
CA ASP A 93 8.42 -20.23 20.71
C ASP A 93 7.35 -19.42 21.46
N LYS A 94 6.73 -18.45 20.78
CA LYS A 94 5.52 -17.80 21.25
C LYS A 94 4.37 -18.45 20.53
N GLN A 95 3.80 -19.48 21.15
CA GLN A 95 2.51 -20.03 20.80
C GLN A 95 1.55 -18.89 20.49
N ALA A 96 1.18 -18.76 19.21
CA ALA A 96 0.20 -17.78 18.78
C ALA A 96 -1.10 -18.09 19.50
N ALA A 97 -1.43 -17.31 20.52
CA ALA A 97 -2.69 -17.43 21.25
C ALA A 97 -3.82 -17.46 20.22
N LYS A 98 -4.54 -18.59 20.15
CA LYS A 98 -5.63 -18.79 19.19
C LYS A 98 -6.58 -17.61 19.32
N LYS A 99 -6.65 -16.80 18.27
CA LYS A 99 -7.48 -15.59 18.25
C LYS A 99 -8.91 -16.00 18.56
N LYS A 100 -9.48 -15.44 19.64
CA LYS A 100 -10.88 -15.66 20.00
C LYS A 100 -11.74 -15.32 18.78
N PRO A 101 -12.71 -16.18 18.39
CA PRO A 101 -13.57 -15.90 17.26
C PRO A 101 -14.33 -14.58 17.51
N ARG A 102 -14.32 -13.68 16.53
CA ARG A 102 -15.02 -12.40 16.57
C ARG A 102 -16.19 -12.42 15.58
N GLY A 103 -17.26 -11.70 15.89
CA GLY A 103 -18.42 -11.55 15.01
C GLY A 103 -19.44 -12.71 15.12
N PRO A 104 -20.28 -12.93 14.08
CA PRO A 104 -21.42 -13.86 14.08
C PRO A 104 -21.13 -15.31 14.53
N LYS A 105 -19.85 -15.70 14.55
CA LYS A 105 -19.40 -17.01 15.08
C LYS A 105 -19.61 -17.19 16.59
N LEU A 106 -19.89 -16.12 17.36
CA LEU A 106 -20.23 -16.23 18.78
C LEU A 106 -21.73 -16.50 19.04
N ASP A 107 -22.59 -16.29 18.04
CA ASP A 107 -24.05 -16.39 18.24
C ASP A 107 -24.54 -17.83 18.37
N VAL A 108 -23.70 -18.80 18.02
CA VAL A 108 -23.96 -20.25 18.23
C VAL A 108 -24.29 -20.56 19.68
N LYS A 109 -23.77 -19.77 20.64
CA LYS A 109 -24.08 -19.93 22.08
C LYS A 109 -25.33 -19.17 22.54
N ARG A 110 -26.01 -18.45 21.64
CA ARG A 110 -27.13 -17.53 21.91
C ARG A 110 -28.35 -17.88 21.04
N VAL A 111 -28.58 -19.16 20.79
CA VAL A 111 -29.73 -19.63 20.01
C VAL A 111 -31.00 -19.45 20.84
N SER A 112 -31.93 -18.65 20.34
CA SER A 112 -33.21 -18.37 21.04
C SER A 112 -34.25 -19.46 20.81
N TRP A 113 -34.26 -20.06 19.62
CA TRP A 113 -35.12 -21.19 19.25
C TRP A 113 -34.46 -22.03 18.14
N GLU A 114 -34.93 -23.26 17.96
CA GLU A 114 -34.44 -24.17 16.91
C GLU A 114 -35.60 -24.67 16.05
N GLU A 115 -35.40 -24.70 14.74
CA GLU A 115 -36.35 -25.23 13.78
C GLU A 115 -35.71 -26.30 12.88
N PHE A 116 -36.39 -27.44 12.73
CA PHE A 116 -35.92 -28.55 11.90
C PHE A 116 -36.52 -28.48 10.49
N LEU A 117 -35.69 -28.16 9.51
CA LEU A 117 -36.10 -28.09 8.12
C LEU A 117 -36.22 -29.49 7.50
N ARG A 118 -37.39 -29.80 6.93
CA ARG A 118 -37.62 -31.04 6.16
C ARG A 118 -37.35 -30.78 4.67
N ALA A 119 -36.52 -31.62 4.05
CA ALA A 119 -36.28 -31.58 2.62
C ALA A 119 -37.13 -32.65 1.89
N SER A 120 -37.53 -32.39 0.65
CA SER A 120 -38.10 -33.42 -0.23
C SER A 120 -37.00 -34.37 -0.66
N VAL A 121 -37.13 -35.65 -0.28
CA VAL A 121 -36.07 -36.63 -0.48
C VAL A 121 -36.47 -37.65 -1.55
N PRO A 122 -35.63 -37.91 -2.58
CA PRO A 122 -35.90 -38.94 -3.59
C PRO A 122 -36.02 -40.34 -3.01
N VAL A 123 -36.80 -41.20 -3.67
CA VAL A 123 -37.01 -42.60 -3.29
C VAL A 123 -35.68 -43.35 -3.22
N GLY A 124 -35.45 -44.10 -2.13
CA GLY A 124 -34.21 -44.85 -1.89
C GLY A 124 -33.14 -44.09 -1.09
N SER A 125 -33.38 -42.82 -0.76
CA SER A 125 -32.45 -42.04 0.08
C SER A 125 -32.59 -42.40 1.55
N ARG A 126 -31.48 -42.33 2.30
CA ARG A 126 -31.44 -42.58 3.75
C ARG A 126 -31.09 -41.33 4.54
N PHE A 127 -31.76 -41.13 5.67
CA PHE A 127 -31.45 -40.05 6.59
C PHE A 127 -30.04 -40.20 7.19
N LYS A 128 -29.23 -39.13 7.13
CA LYS A 128 -27.84 -39.10 7.63
C LYS A 128 -27.66 -38.20 8.87
N GLY A 129 -28.69 -37.46 9.27
CA GLY A 129 -28.61 -36.45 10.33
C GLY A 129 -28.88 -35.03 9.83
N TYR A 130 -28.80 -34.07 10.74
CA TYR A 130 -29.01 -32.65 10.47
C TYR A 130 -27.69 -31.90 10.25
N LYS A 131 -27.71 -30.88 9.39
CA LYS A 131 -26.61 -29.93 9.21
C LYS A 131 -27.03 -28.58 9.78
N SER A 132 -26.28 -28.07 10.76
CA SER A 132 -26.59 -26.80 11.42
C SER A 132 -26.29 -25.60 10.53
N CYS A 133 -27.21 -24.63 10.51
CA CYS A 133 -27.02 -23.29 9.97
C CYS A 133 -27.59 -22.30 10.98
N PHE A 134 -26.88 -21.20 11.26
CA PHE A 134 -27.32 -20.18 12.21
C PHE A 134 -27.60 -18.87 11.47
N VAL A 135 -28.83 -18.39 11.57
CA VAL A 135 -29.30 -17.15 10.95
C VAL A 135 -29.87 -16.25 12.05
N ARG A 136 -29.61 -14.94 11.97
CA ARG A 136 -30.20 -13.97 12.89
C ARG A 136 -31.54 -13.51 12.34
N GLU A 137 -32.62 -13.80 13.07
CA GLU A 137 -33.95 -13.31 12.75
C GLU A 137 -34.29 -12.05 13.57
N LEU A 138 -35.13 -11.17 13.00
CA LEU A 138 -35.64 -9.98 13.66
C LEU A 138 -37.10 -10.22 14.03
N MET A 139 -37.42 -10.22 15.32
CA MET A 139 -38.80 -10.26 15.80
C MET A 139 -39.26 -8.86 16.20
N LEU A 140 -40.29 -8.36 15.54
CA LEU A 140 -41.01 -7.14 15.90
C LEU A 140 -42.40 -7.53 16.38
N SER A 141 -42.77 -7.17 17.61
CA SER A 141 -44.12 -7.38 18.14
C SER A 141 -44.84 -6.04 18.26
N ALA A 142 -46.07 -6.00 17.77
CA ALA A 142 -46.98 -4.87 17.95
C ALA A 142 -47.90 -5.17 19.13
N GLU A 143 -48.05 -4.21 20.02
CA GLU A 143 -48.81 -4.36 21.26
C GLU A 143 -49.93 -3.32 21.33
N LEU A 144 -51.02 -3.66 22.04
CA LEU A 144 -52.17 -2.79 22.20
C LEU A 144 -51.89 -1.77 23.31
N VAL A 145 -51.72 -0.51 22.93
CA VAL A 145 -51.45 0.56 23.88
C VAL A 145 -52.67 1.46 24.04
N HIS A 146 -53.22 1.48 25.25
CA HIS A 146 -54.34 2.34 25.61
C HIS A 146 -53.81 3.69 26.10
N TYR A 147 -53.93 4.72 25.27
CA TYR A 147 -53.54 6.09 25.61
C TYR A 147 -54.73 6.87 26.18
N ARG A 148 -54.51 7.60 27.28
CA ARG A 148 -55.45 8.57 27.86
C ARG A 148 -54.77 9.93 27.99
N ARG A 149 -55.54 11.00 27.86
CA ARG A 149 -55.05 12.37 27.96
C ARG A 149 -55.69 13.08 29.16
N GLU A 150 -54.89 13.87 29.88
CA GLU A 150 -55.33 14.75 30.96
C GLU A 150 -56.27 15.84 30.42
N CYS A 151 -57.31 16.18 31.19
CA CYS A 151 -58.28 17.23 30.89
C CYS A 151 -58.13 18.34 31.91
#